data_AF-A0A3A5MYD5-F1
#
_entry.id   AF-A0A3A5MYD5-F1
#
_cell.length_a   1.000
_cell.length_b   1.000
_cell.length_c   1.000
_cell.angle_alpha   90.00
_cell.angle_beta   90.00
_cell.angle_gamma   90.00
#
_symmetry.space_group_name_H-M   'P 1'
#
loop_
_entity.id
_entity.type
_entity.pdbx_description
1 polymer ?
#
loop_
_entity_poly.entity_id
_entity_poly.type
_entity_poly.pdbx_seq_one_letter_code
_entity_poly.pdbx_strand_id
1 'polypeptide(L)'
;MHPRPRLTFVAALALLLVVSGCATGTTATPGQSLRPLGSGYLGSITMQMPEPTLSPLPGSWDGVVPPAGYRAIVISRSVAGDPGNADATRAIGAAVERWAAQYDVDLQSFVAADDDEVERHLDAAVALSPDLVLGAGSGVVDVFSLLTAQNLGQEFLMVGAQLPEPTANVTAAVWAGATFRGTGVSVPADQVASAVTVQRAEDAVTAGVAGVLHGLSGVVVRLTF
;
A
#
# COMPACT_ATOMS: atom_id res chain seq x y z
N MET A 1 -56.40 39.41 -59.22
CA MET A 1 -56.75 38.78 -60.52
C MET A 1 -55.59 37.89 -60.94
N HIS A 2 -55.93 36.73 -61.53
CA HIS A 2 -55.06 35.70 -62.10
C HIS A 2 -54.48 34.63 -61.14
N PRO A 3 -54.34 33.37 -61.61
CA PRO A 3 -55.00 32.20 -61.01
C PRO A 3 -54.03 31.08 -60.57
N ARG A 4 -54.64 30.06 -59.93
CA ARG A 4 -54.19 28.67 -59.60
C ARG A 4 -53.33 27.99 -60.70
N PRO A 5 -52.87 26.71 -60.57
CA PRO A 5 -52.67 25.75 -59.46
C PRO A 5 -51.24 25.11 -59.50
N ARG A 6 -50.83 24.19 -58.62
CA ARG A 6 -50.89 22.72 -58.86
C ARG A 6 -50.38 21.96 -57.63
N LEU A 7 -51.17 20.99 -57.16
CA LEU A 7 -50.74 19.87 -56.34
C LEU A 7 -49.72 19.03 -57.12
N THR A 8 -48.68 18.55 -56.44
CA THR A 8 -48.01 17.30 -56.80
C THR A 8 -47.56 16.61 -55.52
N PHE A 9 -48.22 15.50 -55.22
CA PHE A 9 -47.75 14.45 -54.31
C PHE A 9 -46.43 13.87 -54.87
N VAL A 10 -45.50 13.46 -54.00
CA VAL A 10 -44.87 12.11 -54.01
C VAL A 10 -43.67 12.05 -53.03
N ALA A 11 -43.63 10.92 -52.33
CA ALA A 11 -42.51 10.26 -51.65
C ALA A 11 -42.02 10.79 -50.30
N ALA A 12 -42.56 10.15 -49.26
CA ALA A 12 -41.91 9.96 -47.98
C ALA A 12 -40.57 9.21 -48.14
N LEU A 13 -39.53 9.70 -47.48
CA LEU A 13 -38.50 8.84 -46.90
C LEU A 13 -38.07 9.45 -45.57
N ALA A 14 -38.64 8.90 -44.49
CA ALA A 14 -38.22 9.20 -43.13
C ALA A 14 -36.87 8.52 -42.88
N LEU A 15 -35.81 9.31 -42.70
CA LEU A 15 -34.54 8.81 -42.20
C LEU A 15 -34.42 9.20 -40.72
N LEU A 16 -34.99 8.35 -39.87
CA LEU A 16 -34.75 8.34 -38.43
C LEU A 16 -33.32 7.83 -38.18
N LEU A 17 -32.38 8.75 -37.99
CA LEU A 17 -31.07 8.42 -37.41
C LEU A 17 -31.19 8.41 -35.89
N VAL A 18 -31.76 7.32 -35.37
CA VAL A 18 -31.63 6.96 -33.95
C VAL A 18 -30.36 6.13 -33.83
N VAL A 19 -29.26 6.75 -33.40
CA VAL A 19 -28.06 6.00 -33.00
C VAL A 19 -28.28 5.56 -31.55
N SER A 20 -28.98 4.45 -31.38
CA SER A 20 -28.98 3.67 -30.13
C SER A 20 -27.67 2.89 -30.05
N GLY A 21 -26.66 3.48 -29.40
CA GLY A 21 -25.41 2.79 -29.06
C GLY A 21 -25.52 2.09 -27.70
N CYS A 22 -26.02 0.85 -27.70
CA CYS A 22 -25.83 -0.17 -26.65
C CYS A 22 -25.32 -1.42 -27.39
N ALA A 23 -24.32 -2.18 -27.00
CA ALA A 23 -23.44 -2.25 -25.85
C ALA A 23 -22.31 -3.23 -26.19
N THR A 24 -21.12 -3.08 -25.60
CA THR A 24 -20.30 -4.22 -25.18
C THR A 24 -19.73 -3.84 -23.82
N GLY A 25 -20.10 -4.62 -22.81
CA GLY A 25 -19.98 -4.25 -21.41
C GLY A 25 -18.55 -4.10 -20.95
N THR A 26 -18.32 -3.05 -20.20
CA THR A 26 -17.65 -3.22 -18.92
C THR A 26 -18.64 -2.69 -17.90
N THR A 27 -19.58 -3.55 -17.50
CA THR A 27 -20.03 -3.49 -16.12
C THR A 27 -18.75 -3.47 -15.31
N ALA A 28 -18.41 -2.33 -14.69
CA ALA A 28 -17.56 -2.35 -13.54
C ALA A 28 -18.14 -3.45 -12.66
N THR A 29 -17.40 -4.55 -12.50
CA THR A 29 -17.77 -5.57 -11.53
C THR A 29 -17.99 -4.78 -10.24
N PRO A 30 -19.19 -4.84 -9.62
CA PRO A 30 -19.38 -4.26 -8.30
C PRO A 30 -18.19 -4.75 -7.48
N GLY A 31 -17.35 -3.81 -7.05
CA GLY A 31 -16.04 -4.12 -6.46
C GLY A 31 -16.26 -5.21 -5.44
N GLN A 32 -15.56 -6.33 -5.59
CA GLN A 32 -15.61 -7.38 -4.59
C GLN A 32 -15.33 -6.69 -3.26
N SER A 33 -16.35 -6.67 -2.40
CA SER A 33 -16.21 -6.09 -1.07
C SER A 33 -15.03 -6.81 -0.43
N LEU A 34 -14.02 -6.05 0.01
CA LEU A 34 -12.89 -6.61 0.74
C LEU A 34 -13.42 -7.52 1.84
N ARG A 35 -12.84 -8.71 1.94
CA ARG A 35 -13.22 -9.64 3.00
C ARG A 35 -13.00 -8.92 4.34
N PRO A 36 -14.00 -8.94 5.26
CA PRO A 36 -13.84 -8.29 6.55
C PRO A 36 -12.64 -8.85 7.32
N LEU A 37 -11.98 -7.98 8.07
CA LEU A 37 -11.03 -8.40 9.10
C LEU A 37 -11.69 -9.36 10.10
N GLY A 38 -10.94 -10.36 10.53
CA GLY A 38 -11.34 -11.30 11.56
C GLY A 38 -11.49 -10.64 12.93
N SER A 39 -12.28 -11.28 13.79
CA SER A 39 -12.39 -10.86 15.19
C SER A 39 -11.00 -10.89 15.85
N GLY A 40 -10.57 -9.76 16.38
CA GLY A 40 -9.29 -9.63 17.08
C GLY A 40 -8.23 -8.80 16.35
N TYR A 41 -8.48 -8.34 15.11
CA TYR A 41 -7.51 -7.48 14.41
C TYR A 41 -7.29 -6.13 15.12
N LEU A 42 -8.37 -5.50 15.56
CA LEU A 42 -8.28 -4.23 16.30
C LEU A 42 -7.72 -4.37 17.73
N GLY A 43 -7.51 -5.60 18.21
CA GLY A 43 -7.15 -5.87 19.60
C GLY A 43 -8.17 -5.27 20.58
N SER A 44 -7.68 -4.55 21.58
CA SER A 44 -8.49 -3.92 22.64
C SER A 44 -8.65 -2.40 22.50
N ILE A 45 -8.34 -1.82 21.33
CA ILE A 45 -8.17 -0.37 21.19
C ILE A 45 -9.47 0.35 20.83
N THR A 46 -9.66 1.51 21.46
CA THR A 46 -10.54 2.58 20.98
C THR A 46 -9.69 3.61 20.21
N MET A 47 -10.04 3.90 18.96
CA MET A 47 -9.24 4.70 18.00
C MET A 47 -9.16 6.21 18.32
N GLN A 48 -9.06 6.59 19.60
CA GLN A 48 -9.07 7.99 20.05
C GLN A 48 -7.67 8.54 20.39
N MET A 49 -6.61 7.78 20.15
CA MET A 49 -5.23 8.21 20.39
C MET A 49 -4.53 8.53 19.06
N PRO A 50 -3.64 9.55 19.03
CA PRO A 50 -2.67 9.66 17.95
C PRO A 50 -1.85 8.36 17.85
N GLU A 51 -1.61 7.88 16.63
CA GLU A 51 -0.77 6.71 16.34
C GLU A 51 -1.16 5.43 17.12
N PRO A 52 -2.43 4.99 17.06
CA PRO A 52 -2.87 3.84 17.86
C PRO A 52 -2.06 2.60 17.48
N THR A 53 -1.58 1.86 18.49
CA THR A 53 -0.79 0.65 18.27
C THR A 53 -1.67 -0.60 18.32
N LEU A 54 -2.21 -1.02 17.18
CA LEU A 54 -2.99 -2.24 17.05
C LEU A 54 -2.13 -3.47 17.38
N SER A 55 -2.66 -4.39 18.18
CA SER A 55 -2.00 -5.68 18.48
C SER A 55 -2.92 -6.82 18.05
N PRO A 56 -2.97 -7.12 16.73
CA PRO A 56 -3.91 -8.07 16.18
C PRO A 56 -3.60 -9.50 16.66
N LEU A 57 -4.65 -10.30 16.87
CA LEU A 57 -4.48 -11.74 17.06
C LEU A 57 -3.96 -12.40 15.78
N PRO A 58 -3.00 -13.35 15.84
CA PRO A 58 -2.56 -14.11 14.68
C PRO A 58 -3.73 -14.70 13.90
N GLY A 59 -3.69 -14.57 12.57
CA GLY A 59 -4.72 -15.04 11.67
C GLY A 59 -5.98 -14.16 11.57
N SER A 60 -6.08 -13.07 12.35
CA SER A 60 -7.21 -12.12 12.24
C SER A 60 -7.21 -11.31 10.94
N TRP A 61 -6.16 -11.39 10.14
CA TRP A 61 -6.07 -10.82 8.79
C TRP A 61 -6.18 -11.89 7.69
N ASP A 62 -6.35 -13.18 8.05
CA ASP A 62 -6.36 -14.28 7.10
C ASP A 62 -7.56 -14.16 6.14
N GLY A 63 -7.24 -13.99 4.87
CA GLY A 63 -8.22 -13.87 3.80
C GLY A 63 -8.54 -12.44 3.39
N VAL A 64 -7.89 -11.43 3.97
CA VAL A 64 -7.82 -10.12 3.33
C VAL A 64 -6.86 -10.22 2.14
N VAL A 65 -7.36 -9.89 0.97
CA VAL A 65 -6.64 -10.02 -0.30
C VAL A 65 -6.70 -8.68 -1.01
N PRO A 66 -5.56 -8.17 -1.53
CA PRO A 66 -5.55 -7.00 -2.39
C PRO A 66 -6.52 -7.17 -3.58
N PRO A 67 -7.20 -6.10 -4.02
CA PRO A 67 -8.04 -6.17 -5.21
C PRO A 67 -7.22 -6.53 -6.46
N ALA A 68 -7.87 -7.08 -7.48
CA ALA A 68 -7.19 -7.38 -8.75
C ALA A 68 -6.58 -6.11 -9.36
N GLY A 69 -5.32 -6.20 -9.82
CA GLY A 69 -4.58 -5.08 -10.38
C GLY A 69 -3.99 -4.12 -9.35
N TYR A 70 -3.93 -4.51 -8.06
CA TYR A 70 -3.26 -3.73 -7.02
C TYR A 70 -1.78 -3.53 -7.36
N ARG A 71 -1.32 -2.29 -7.31
CA ARG A 71 0.05 -1.89 -7.63
C ARG A 71 0.78 -1.49 -6.35
N ALA A 72 1.96 -2.05 -6.16
CA ALA A 72 2.81 -1.72 -5.03
C ALA A 72 4.23 -1.39 -5.48
N ILE A 73 4.89 -0.48 -4.76
CA ILE A 73 6.32 -0.21 -4.92
C ILE A 73 7.00 -0.45 -3.59
N VAL A 74 8.06 -1.26 -3.55
CA VAL A 74 8.89 -1.42 -2.35
C VAL A 74 10.20 -0.68 -2.51
N ILE A 75 10.55 0.11 -1.49
CA ILE A 75 11.81 0.84 -1.40
C ILE A 75 12.60 0.26 -0.23
N SER A 76 13.83 -0.15 -0.53
CA SER A 76 14.77 -0.68 0.46
C SER A 76 16.12 0.02 0.31
N ARG A 77 16.93 0.00 1.37
CA ARG A 77 18.30 0.49 1.31
C ARG A 77 19.29 -0.65 1.47
N SER A 78 20.25 -0.75 0.57
CA SER A 78 21.41 -1.61 0.73
C SER A 78 22.36 -0.98 1.75
N VAL A 79 22.53 -1.62 2.91
CA VAL A 79 23.45 -1.13 3.94
C VAL A 79 24.83 -1.75 3.73
N ALA A 80 25.75 -0.99 3.16
CA ALA A 80 27.15 -1.40 3.05
C ALA A 80 27.82 -1.39 4.43
N GLY A 81 28.63 -2.42 4.74
CA GLY A 81 29.42 -2.48 5.97
C GLY A 81 28.71 -3.04 7.21
N ASP A 82 27.41 -3.31 7.14
CA ASP A 82 26.64 -4.01 8.18
C ASP A 82 25.93 -5.24 7.59
N PRO A 83 26.60 -6.41 7.52
CA PRO A 83 26.02 -7.59 6.89
C PRO A 83 24.77 -8.09 7.62
N GLY A 84 24.67 -7.89 8.94
CA GLY A 84 23.51 -8.31 9.72
C GLY A 84 22.26 -7.51 9.32
N ASN A 85 22.39 -6.19 9.20
CA ASN A 85 21.27 -5.35 8.76
C ASN A 85 20.95 -5.52 7.27
N ALA A 86 21.96 -5.81 6.43
CA ALA A 86 21.75 -6.17 5.03
C ALA A 86 20.93 -7.46 4.88
N ASP A 87 21.18 -8.47 5.72
CA ASP A 87 20.42 -9.72 5.73
C ASP A 87 18.98 -9.52 6.21
N ALA A 88 18.78 -8.70 7.25
CA ALA A 88 17.46 -8.32 7.74
C ALA A 88 16.63 -7.61 6.65
N THR A 89 17.22 -6.62 5.96
CA THR A 89 16.56 -5.90 4.87
C THR A 89 16.19 -6.84 3.72
N ARG A 90 17.09 -7.76 3.35
CA ARG A 90 16.81 -8.76 2.31
C ARG A 90 15.70 -9.71 2.70
N ALA A 91 15.60 -10.09 3.97
CA ALA A 91 14.52 -10.94 4.46
C ALA A 91 13.14 -10.24 4.34
N ILE A 92 13.08 -8.93 4.63
CA ILE A 92 11.87 -8.13 4.43
C ILE A 92 11.52 -8.01 2.95
N GLY A 93 12.50 -7.68 2.09
CA GLY A 93 12.31 -7.62 0.63
C GLY A 93 11.76 -8.94 0.07
N ALA A 94 12.34 -10.07 0.47
CA ALA A 94 11.87 -11.39 0.06
C ALA A 94 10.44 -11.69 0.54
N ALA A 95 10.05 -11.24 1.72
CA ALA A 95 8.68 -11.37 2.22
C ALA A 95 7.68 -10.54 1.39
N VAL A 96 8.05 -9.31 1.01
CA VAL A 96 7.23 -8.46 0.13
C VAL A 96 7.07 -9.09 -1.25
N GLU A 97 8.16 -9.60 -1.84
CA GLU A 97 8.13 -10.30 -3.13
C GLU A 97 7.21 -11.53 -3.10
N ARG A 98 7.29 -12.32 -2.02
CA ARG A 98 6.42 -13.50 -1.84
C ARG A 98 4.96 -13.13 -1.64
N TRP A 99 4.68 -12.11 -0.85
CA TRP A 99 3.33 -11.57 -0.70
C TRP A 99 2.77 -11.11 -2.04
N ALA A 100 3.54 -10.36 -2.83
CA ALA A 100 3.11 -9.89 -4.13
C ALA A 100 2.82 -11.04 -5.09
N ALA A 101 3.70 -12.04 -5.15
CA ALA A 101 3.50 -13.23 -5.97
C ALA A 101 2.29 -14.06 -5.53
N GLN A 102 2.03 -14.18 -4.22
CA GLN A 102 0.89 -14.91 -3.68
C GLN A 102 -0.45 -14.27 -4.07
N TYR A 103 -0.49 -12.94 -4.17
CA TYR A 103 -1.73 -12.18 -4.37
C TYR A 103 -1.82 -11.47 -5.73
N ASP A 104 -0.92 -11.79 -6.66
CA ASP A 104 -0.88 -11.20 -8.01
C ASP A 104 -0.82 -9.66 -7.99
N VAL A 105 -0.01 -9.11 -7.09
CA VAL A 105 0.25 -7.67 -6.99
C VAL A 105 1.31 -7.29 -8.01
N ASP A 106 1.07 -6.22 -8.76
CA ASP A 106 2.07 -5.61 -9.65
C ASP A 106 3.10 -4.87 -8.78
N LEU A 107 4.18 -5.58 -8.43
CA LEU A 107 5.24 -5.11 -7.55
C LEU A 107 6.43 -4.59 -8.36
N GLN A 108 6.84 -3.36 -8.06
CA GLN A 108 8.12 -2.81 -8.51
C GLN A 108 9.06 -2.60 -7.31
N SER A 109 10.34 -2.95 -7.46
CA SER A 109 11.33 -2.85 -6.39
C SER A 109 12.39 -1.80 -6.69
N PHE A 110 12.62 -0.91 -5.72
CA PHE A 110 13.70 0.06 -5.72
C PHE A 110 14.67 -0.24 -4.58
N VAL A 111 15.95 -0.31 -4.93
CA VAL A 111 17.05 -0.50 -3.97
C VAL A 111 17.92 0.74 -4.04
N ALA A 112 18.03 1.44 -2.92
CA ALA A 112 18.89 2.60 -2.75
C ALA A 112 20.25 2.20 -2.18
N ALA A 113 21.32 2.86 -2.61
CA ALA A 113 22.64 2.75 -1.97
C ALA A 113 22.78 3.66 -0.73
N ASP A 114 22.10 4.81 -0.74
CA ASP A 114 22.20 5.85 0.29
C ASP A 114 20.88 6.64 0.42
N ASP A 115 20.86 7.64 1.31
CA ASP A 115 19.67 8.43 1.62
C ASP A 115 19.22 9.31 0.44
N ASP A 116 20.15 9.83 -0.36
CA ASP A 116 19.84 10.61 -1.56
C ASP A 116 19.13 9.73 -2.61
N GLU A 117 19.55 8.46 -2.74
CA GLU A 117 18.84 7.49 -3.57
C GLU A 117 17.48 7.08 -3.00
N VAL A 118 17.33 6.96 -1.67
CA VAL A 118 16.01 6.70 -1.06
C VAL A 118 15.06 7.85 -1.38
N GLU A 119 15.50 9.11 -1.28
CA GLU A 119 14.70 10.29 -1.62
C GLU A 119 14.25 10.24 -3.08
N ARG A 120 15.19 10.06 -4.03
CA ARG A 120 14.84 9.95 -5.46
C ARG A 120 13.87 8.81 -5.75
N HIS A 121 14.06 7.65 -5.11
CA HIS A 121 13.18 6.50 -5.32
C HIS A 121 11.78 6.72 -4.74
N LEU A 122 11.67 7.44 -3.61
CA LEU A 122 10.39 7.82 -3.04
C LEU A 122 9.65 8.80 -3.96
N ASP A 123 10.32 9.83 -4.45
CA ASP A 123 9.76 10.79 -5.39
C ASP A 123 9.27 10.09 -6.68
N ALA A 124 10.08 9.18 -7.21
CA ALA A 124 9.71 8.37 -8.37
C ALA A 124 8.51 7.46 -8.07
N ALA A 125 8.46 6.85 -6.89
CA ALA A 125 7.35 5.99 -6.48
C ALA A 125 6.04 6.79 -6.38
N VAL A 126 6.04 7.95 -5.72
CA VAL A 126 4.87 8.82 -5.62
C VAL A 126 4.41 9.30 -7.01
N ALA A 127 5.34 9.66 -7.89
CA ALA A 127 5.02 10.09 -9.25
C ALA A 127 4.35 8.98 -10.10
N LEU A 128 4.65 7.70 -9.81
CA LEU A 128 4.00 6.55 -10.44
C LEU A 128 2.62 6.23 -9.86
N SER A 129 2.29 6.84 -8.72
CA SER A 129 1.02 6.73 -7.99
C SER A 129 0.52 5.27 -7.87
N PRO A 130 1.30 4.37 -7.24
CA PRO A 130 0.83 3.03 -6.91
C PRO A 130 -0.24 3.10 -5.80
N ASP A 131 -0.97 2.01 -5.60
CA ASP A 131 -1.92 1.91 -4.49
C ASP A 131 -1.21 1.89 -3.13
N LEU A 132 0.04 1.41 -3.08
CA LEU A 132 0.86 1.35 -1.85
C LEU A 132 2.35 1.53 -2.13
N VAL A 133 3.03 2.33 -1.30
CA VAL A 133 4.50 2.38 -1.24
C VAL A 133 4.97 1.75 0.07
N LEU A 134 5.82 0.72 -0.01
CA LEU A 134 6.38 0.02 1.13
C LEU A 134 7.81 0.51 1.42
N GLY A 135 8.09 0.88 2.66
CA GLY A 135 9.45 1.09 3.17
C GLY A 135 9.95 -0.16 3.90
N ALA A 136 11.00 -0.80 3.38
CA ALA A 136 11.53 -2.04 3.91
C ALA A 136 12.69 -1.81 4.89
N GLY A 137 12.41 -2.00 6.19
CA GLY A 137 13.41 -1.98 7.25
C GLY A 137 13.86 -0.59 7.70
N SER A 138 14.84 -0.57 8.60
CA SER A 138 15.33 0.64 9.25
C SER A 138 16.04 1.62 8.31
N GLY A 139 16.64 1.11 7.22
CA GLY A 139 17.51 1.89 6.34
C GLY A 139 16.81 2.99 5.53
N VAL A 140 15.47 3.03 5.51
CA VAL A 140 14.70 4.06 4.80
C VAL A 140 13.95 5.02 5.73
N VAL A 141 13.98 4.77 7.05
CA VAL A 141 13.14 5.47 8.03
C VAL A 141 13.42 6.97 8.08
N ASP A 142 14.68 7.39 8.09
CA ASP A 142 15.02 8.80 8.27
C ASP A 142 14.50 9.65 7.11
N VAL A 143 14.63 9.15 5.87
CA VAL A 143 14.12 9.82 4.67
C VAL A 143 12.59 9.77 4.61
N PHE A 144 11.98 8.61 4.90
CA PHE A 144 10.52 8.48 4.92
C PHE A 144 9.90 9.42 5.96
N SER A 145 10.53 9.59 7.13
CA SER A 145 10.06 10.48 8.20
C SER A 145 9.94 11.93 7.75
N LEU A 146 10.76 12.36 6.79
CA LEU A 146 10.74 13.72 6.24
C LEU A 146 9.72 13.88 5.11
N LEU A 147 9.56 12.86 4.27
CA LEU A 147 8.93 13.00 2.96
C LEU A 147 7.50 12.45 2.89
N THR A 148 7.10 11.48 3.73
CA THR A 148 5.74 10.95 3.68
C THR A 148 4.70 11.99 4.07
N ALA A 149 5.04 12.91 4.97
CA ALA A 149 4.20 14.03 5.39
C ALA A 149 3.95 15.06 4.26
N GLN A 150 4.80 15.08 3.24
CA GLN A 150 4.66 15.94 2.06
C GLN A 150 3.76 15.30 0.99
N ASN A 151 3.45 14.00 1.15
CA ASN A 151 2.76 13.18 0.17
C ASN A 151 1.51 12.51 0.79
N LEU A 152 0.67 13.31 1.46
CA LEU A 152 -0.49 12.82 2.23
C LEU A 152 -1.55 12.06 1.41
N GLY A 153 -1.53 12.18 0.07
CA GLY A 153 -2.42 11.44 -0.83
C GLY A 153 -1.92 10.04 -1.22
N GLN A 154 -0.68 9.68 -0.86
CA GLN A 154 -0.10 8.37 -1.09
C GLN A 154 -0.15 7.56 0.20
N GLU A 155 -0.64 6.33 0.13
CA GLU A 155 -0.56 5.38 1.25
C GLU A 155 0.83 4.76 1.33
N PHE A 156 1.36 4.67 2.56
CA PHE A 156 2.65 4.09 2.87
C PHE A 156 2.54 2.98 3.92
N LEU A 157 3.36 1.94 3.76
CA LEU A 157 3.54 0.88 4.76
C LEU A 157 5.02 0.71 5.10
N MET A 158 5.38 1.01 6.35
CA MET A 158 6.69 0.65 6.90
C MET A 158 6.67 -0.78 7.41
N VAL A 159 7.66 -1.60 7.03
CA VAL A 159 7.76 -2.99 7.46
C VAL A 159 9.06 -3.22 8.21
N GLY A 160 8.98 -3.76 9.43
CA GLY A 160 10.16 -4.02 10.27
C GLY A 160 10.83 -2.75 10.80
N ALA A 161 10.09 -1.64 10.79
CA ALA A 161 10.47 -0.33 11.29
C ALA A 161 9.21 0.55 11.35
N GLN A 162 9.30 1.71 12.00
CA GLN A 162 8.21 2.69 12.05
C GLN A 162 8.76 4.11 12.01
N LEU A 163 7.91 5.09 11.70
CA LEU A 163 8.30 6.50 11.81
C LEU A 163 8.31 6.95 13.28
N PRO A 164 9.10 7.99 13.62
CA PRO A 164 9.07 8.59 14.94
C PRO A 164 7.80 9.42 15.19
N GLU A 165 7.20 9.95 14.13
CA GLU A 165 5.96 10.74 14.15
C GLU A 165 5.13 10.43 12.87
N PRO A 166 4.54 9.23 12.72
CA PRO A 166 3.77 8.87 11.54
C PRO A 166 2.57 9.80 11.30
N THR A 167 2.42 10.20 10.05
CA THR A 167 1.22 10.87 9.54
C THR A 167 0.09 9.88 9.27
N ALA A 168 -1.13 10.39 9.05
CA ALA A 168 -2.33 9.58 8.86
C ALA A 168 -2.26 8.61 7.65
N ASN A 169 -1.36 8.84 6.69
CA ASN A 169 -1.15 8.01 5.51
C ASN A 169 -0.01 6.99 5.66
N VAL A 170 0.54 6.82 6.87
CA VAL A 170 1.63 5.86 7.13
C VAL A 170 1.17 4.83 8.14
N THR A 171 1.12 3.57 7.71
CA THR A 171 1.00 2.42 8.60
C THR A 171 2.38 1.83 8.85
N ALA A 172 2.64 1.34 10.06
CA ALA A 172 3.84 0.56 10.33
C ALA A 172 3.48 -0.85 10.81
N ALA A 173 4.16 -1.88 10.29
CA ALA A 173 4.06 -3.25 10.77
C ALA A 173 5.37 -3.67 11.42
N VAL A 174 5.35 -3.88 12.73
CA VAL A 174 6.53 -4.05 13.58
C VAL A 174 6.39 -5.22 14.54
N TRP A 175 7.52 -5.69 15.06
CA TRP A 175 7.59 -6.72 16.10
C TRP A 175 8.81 -6.50 16.99
N ALA A 176 8.91 -7.24 18.10
CA ALA A 176 10.06 -7.12 19.00
C ALA A 176 11.39 -7.35 18.24
N GLY A 177 12.29 -6.36 18.30
CA GLY A 177 13.56 -6.36 17.58
C GLY A 177 13.49 -5.80 16.14
N ALA A 178 12.34 -5.27 15.72
CA ALA A 178 12.15 -4.58 14.44
C ALA A 178 11.19 -3.38 14.61
N THR A 179 11.56 -2.49 15.54
CA THR A 179 10.80 -1.30 15.96
C THR A 179 11.60 -0.01 15.78
N PHE A 180 12.66 -0.02 14.96
CA PHE A 180 13.49 1.15 14.71
C PHE A 180 12.65 2.37 14.28
N ARG A 181 12.93 3.53 14.88
CA ARG A 181 12.18 4.79 14.72
C ARG A 181 13.01 5.93 14.13
N GLY A 182 14.24 5.67 13.72
CA GLY A 182 15.13 6.67 13.16
C GLY A 182 16.40 6.88 13.97
N THR A 183 17.41 7.45 13.31
CA THR A 183 18.73 7.70 13.88
C THR A 183 18.64 8.72 15.01
N GLY A 184 19.27 8.42 16.15
CA GLY A 184 19.22 9.28 17.33
C GLY A 184 17.92 9.22 18.14
N VAL A 185 16.89 8.52 17.65
CA VAL A 185 15.65 8.23 18.38
C VAL A 185 15.68 6.81 18.96
N SER A 186 16.12 5.84 18.16
CA SER A 186 16.12 4.43 18.54
C SER A 186 17.33 4.01 19.37
N VAL A 187 17.11 2.98 20.19
CA VAL A 187 18.15 2.29 20.95
C VAL A 187 18.51 0.95 20.28
N PRO A 188 19.67 0.33 20.58
CA PRO A 188 20.07 -0.92 19.92
C PRO A 188 19.06 -2.07 20.00
N ALA A 189 18.27 -2.14 21.08
CA ALA A 189 17.24 -3.16 21.25
C ALA A 189 16.06 -3.02 20.26
N ASP A 190 15.89 -1.86 19.63
CA ASP A 190 14.83 -1.61 18.65
C ASP A 190 15.12 -2.24 17.28
N GLN A 191 16.38 -2.60 17.01
CA GLN A 191 16.81 -3.22 15.75
C GLN A 191 17.76 -4.39 16.05
N VAL A 192 17.22 -5.60 16.02
CA VAL A 192 17.95 -6.84 16.24
C VAL A 192 17.87 -7.69 14.98
N ALA A 193 18.96 -7.75 14.21
CA ALA A 193 18.98 -8.42 12.91
C ALA A 193 18.46 -9.88 12.97
N SER A 194 18.82 -10.63 14.01
CA SER A 194 18.36 -12.03 14.19
C SER A 194 16.86 -12.15 14.51
N ALA A 195 16.19 -11.07 14.91
CA ALA A 195 14.75 -11.05 15.10
C ALA A 195 13.99 -10.89 13.78
N VAL A 196 14.66 -10.46 12.70
CA VAL A 196 14.09 -10.26 11.37
C VAL A 196 14.27 -11.53 10.55
N THR A 197 13.17 -12.26 10.38
CA THR A 197 13.11 -13.46 9.53
C THR A 197 12.10 -13.24 8.42
N VAL A 198 12.25 -13.98 7.31
CA VAL A 198 11.29 -13.90 6.19
C VAL A 198 9.87 -14.21 6.66
N GLN A 199 9.69 -15.25 7.48
CA GLN A 199 8.37 -15.63 7.99
C GLN A 199 7.72 -14.51 8.83
N ARG A 200 8.46 -13.89 9.75
CA ARG A 200 7.92 -12.77 10.55
C ARG A 200 7.61 -11.56 9.68
N ALA A 201 8.44 -11.31 8.67
CA ALA A 201 8.20 -10.23 7.73
C ALA A 201 6.98 -10.51 6.83
N GLU A 202 6.72 -11.76 6.43
CA GLU A 202 5.52 -12.16 5.67
C GLU A 202 4.25 -11.88 6.48
N ASP A 203 4.24 -12.27 7.76
CA ASP A 203 3.14 -11.97 8.68
C ASP A 203 2.97 -10.45 8.86
N ALA A 204 4.07 -9.69 8.97
CA ALA A 204 4.04 -8.23 9.07
C ALA A 204 3.50 -7.56 7.82
N VAL A 205 3.94 -7.97 6.62
CA VAL A 205 3.44 -7.44 5.34
C VAL A 205 1.95 -7.72 5.22
N THR A 206 1.52 -8.96 5.43
CA THR A 206 0.11 -9.34 5.28
C THR A 206 -0.80 -8.63 6.29
N ALA A 207 -0.40 -8.56 7.56
CA ALA A 207 -1.16 -7.84 8.58
C ALA A 207 -1.21 -6.33 8.32
N GLY A 208 -0.08 -5.71 7.93
CA GLY A 208 0.00 -4.28 7.63
C GLY A 208 -0.84 -3.89 6.42
N VAL A 209 -0.72 -4.64 5.32
CA VAL A 209 -1.53 -4.46 4.10
C VAL A 209 -3.01 -4.62 4.41
N ALA A 210 -3.40 -5.61 5.22
CA ALA A 210 -4.78 -5.79 5.61
C ALA A 210 -5.36 -4.56 6.32
N GLY A 211 -4.56 -3.87 7.13
CA GLY A 211 -4.91 -2.61 7.78
C GLY A 211 -5.10 -1.48 6.77
N VAL A 212 -4.13 -1.29 5.86
CA VAL A 212 -4.20 -0.28 4.79
C VAL A 212 -5.44 -0.47 3.92
N LEU A 213 -5.72 -1.70 3.48
CA LEU A 213 -6.89 -2.01 2.66
C LEU A 213 -8.23 -1.70 3.38
N HIS A 214 -8.24 -1.73 4.71
CA HIS A 214 -9.41 -1.38 5.52
C HIS A 214 -9.43 0.09 5.98
N GLY A 215 -8.54 0.93 5.45
CA GLY A 215 -8.44 2.35 5.82
C GLY A 215 -7.95 2.57 7.25
N LEU A 216 -7.25 1.59 7.83
CA LEU A 216 -6.59 1.70 9.13
C LEU A 216 -5.17 2.22 8.93
N SER A 217 -5.03 3.44 8.43
CA SER A 217 -3.77 4.14 8.23
C SER A 217 -3.45 5.11 9.37
N GLY A 218 -2.17 5.48 9.52
CA GLY A 218 -1.70 6.28 10.66
C GLY A 218 -1.58 5.49 11.96
N VAL A 219 -1.40 4.17 11.86
CA VAL A 219 -1.39 3.24 13.00
C VAL A 219 -0.12 2.39 13.02
N VAL A 220 0.21 1.83 14.18
CA VAL A 220 1.27 0.83 14.32
C VAL A 220 0.62 -0.54 14.52
N VAL A 221 0.78 -1.45 13.58
CA VAL A 221 0.43 -2.86 13.70
C VAL A 221 1.59 -3.60 14.35
N ARG A 222 1.43 -3.95 15.63
CA ARG A 222 2.42 -4.66 16.43
C ARG A 222 2.10 -6.15 16.48
N LEU A 223 2.97 -6.96 15.89
CA LEU A 223 2.88 -8.41 15.90
C LEU A 223 3.64 -9.01 17.09
N THR A 224 3.12 -10.15 17.56
CA THR A 224 3.72 -10.99 18.59
C THR A 224 3.98 -12.38 18.04
N PHE A 225 5.20 -12.90 18.23
CA PHE A 225 5.66 -14.20 17.73
C PHE A 225 6.23 -15.05 18.86
#